data_AF-A0A0F8VTW4-F1
#
_entry.id   AF-A0A0F8VTW4-F1
#
_cell.length_a   1.000
_cell.length_b   1.000
_cell.length_c   1.000
_cell.angle_alpha   90.00
_cell.angle_beta   90.00
_cell.angle_gamma   90.00
#
_symmetry.space_group_name_H-M   'P 1'
#
loop_
_entity.id
_entity.type
_entity.pdbx_description
1 polymer ?
#
loop_
_entity_poly.entity_id
_entity_poly.type
_entity_poly.pdbx_seq_one_letter_code
_entity_poly.pdbx_strand_id
1 'polypeptide(L)'
;MFYNYYKFLTTFLFQKYKLFVLITFMLTVMSGLLSGLGIGLYIPVINQFISLTQSTDIFSRVSNQILSFINLSPSLFSLVFLATITIILGAFLTYATMLCSGYLGRYTILFVKDRLIQDLLNRNYQYFLRTKTGEIVTVLTEQATLACQSIHIIFRFMTNFILATACIAALSLISYSLTLVMTVFGVFILLTTQYFVRKMQKLSQLWQEIKFEQA
;
A
#
# COMPACT_ATOMS: atom_id res chain seq x y z
N MET A 1 0.51 -5.53 -26.81
CA MET A 1 -0.72 -5.19 -26.04
C MET A 1 -0.41 -4.52 -24.70
N PHE A 2 0.51 -5.07 -23.89
CA PHE A 2 0.89 -4.51 -22.56
C PHE A 2 1.40 -3.05 -22.58
N TYR A 3 2.13 -2.62 -23.60
CA TYR A 3 2.68 -1.25 -23.69
C TYR A 3 1.59 -0.17 -23.82
N ASN A 4 0.53 -0.43 -24.59
CA ASN A 4 -0.59 0.50 -24.73
C ASN A 4 -1.47 0.56 -23.47
N TYR A 5 -1.55 -0.54 -22.72
CA TYR A 5 -2.26 -0.58 -21.45
C TYR A 5 -1.53 0.24 -20.38
N TYR A 6 -0.20 0.11 -20.30
CA TYR A 6 0.63 0.90 -19.41
C TYR A 6 0.53 2.40 -19.74
N LYS A 7 0.64 2.76 -21.03
CA LYS A 7 0.50 4.14 -21.49
C LYS A 7 -0.88 4.72 -21.16
N PHE A 8 -1.97 3.99 -21.41
CA PHE A 8 -3.32 4.40 -21.04
C PHE A 8 -3.47 4.65 -19.54
N LEU A 9 -2.94 3.75 -18.71
CA LEU A 9 -3.00 3.86 -17.25
C LEU A 9 -2.17 5.05 -16.75
N THR A 10 -0.96 5.25 -17.27
CA THR A 10 -0.08 6.37 -16.91
C THR A 10 -0.60 7.72 -17.38
N THR A 11 -1.13 7.82 -18.61
CA THR A 11 -1.68 9.07 -19.15
C THR A 11 -2.98 9.44 -18.44
N PHE A 12 -3.84 8.46 -18.15
CA PHE A 12 -5.09 8.69 -17.41
C PHE A 12 -4.84 9.12 -15.95
N LEU A 13 -3.82 8.55 -15.30
CA LEU A 13 -3.41 8.92 -13.94
C LEU A 13 -2.81 10.32 -13.84
N PHE A 14 -1.87 10.63 -14.72
CA PHE A 14 -1.09 11.86 -14.63
C PHE A 14 -1.87 13.12 -14.99
N GLN A 15 -2.87 13.02 -15.87
CA GLN A 15 -3.63 14.20 -16.32
C GLN A 15 -4.73 14.63 -15.35
N LYS A 16 -5.41 13.70 -14.67
CA LYS A 16 -6.62 14.01 -13.89
C LYS A 16 -6.45 13.90 -12.37
N TYR A 17 -5.49 13.13 -11.86
CA TYR A 17 -5.37 12.80 -10.43
C TYR A 17 -4.01 13.15 -9.79
N LYS A 18 -3.18 13.97 -10.45
CA LYS A 18 -1.85 14.37 -9.96
C LYS A 18 -1.87 14.90 -8.51
N LEU A 19 -2.89 15.69 -8.15
CA LEU A 19 -3.02 16.27 -6.82
C LEU A 19 -3.27 15.18 -5.75
N PHE A 20 -4.18 14.24 -6.02
CA PHE A 20 -4.50 13.17 -5.07
C PHE A 20 -3.37 12.14 -4.91
N VAL A 21 -2.68 11.81 -6.00
CA VAL A 21 -1.49 10.96 -5.96
C VAL A 21 -0.39 11.63 -5.12
N LEU A 22 -0.19 12.94 -5.31
CA LEU A 22 0.79 13.71 -4.53
C LEU A 22 0.41 13.81 -3.05
N ILE A 23 -0.85 14.04 -2.72
CA ILE A 23 -1.34 14.04 -1.33
C ILE A 23 -1.13 12.67 -0.69
N THR A 24 -1.48 11.59 -1.39
CA THR A 24 -1.31 10.22 -0.88
C THR A 24 0.17 9.91 -0.66
N PHE A 25 1.04 10.33 -1.58
CA PHE A 25 2.50 10.19 -1.43
C PHE A 25 3.02 10.94 -0.21
N MET A 26 2.63 12.20 -0.01
CA MET A 26 3.05 13.00 1.14
C MET A 26 2.54 12.42 2.46
N LEU A 27 1.27 11.99 2.53
CA LEU A 27 0.71 11.31 3.69
C LEU A 27 1.44 10.01 4.01
N THR A 28 1.81 9.26 2.97
CA THR A 28 2.55 7.99 3.08
C THR A 28 3.94 8.21 3.68
N VAL A 29 4.65 9.22 3.22
CA VAL A 29 5.97 9.58 3.75
C VAL A 29 5.87 10.03 5.21
N MET A 30 4.90 10.89 5.54
CA MET A 30 4.68 11.33 6.93
C MET A 30 4.27 10.17 7.85
N SER A 31 3.38 9.29 7.38
CA SER A 31 2.97 8.07 8.09
C SER A 31 4.18 7.19 8.39
N GLY A 32 5.01 6.89 7.39
CA GLY A 32 6.21 6.06 7.56
C GLY A 32 7.20 6.66 8.56
N LEU A 33 7.44 7.97 8.50
CA LEU A 33 8.31 8.68 9.44
C LEU A 33 7.76 8.64 10.87
N LEU A 34 6.47 8.94 11.07
CA LEU A 34 5.87 8.91 12.41
C LEU A 34 5.81 7.50 12.99
N SER A 35 5.44 6.50 12.19
CA SER A 35 5.41 5.12 12.65
C SER A 35 6.81 4.60 12.98
N GLY A 36 7.82 4.93 12.17
CA GLY A 36 9.22 4.60 12.45
C GLY A 36 9.73 5.28 13.73
N LEU A 37 9.42 6.57 13.91
CA LEU A 37 9.74 7.31 15.13
C LEU A 37 9.02 6.74 16.35
N GLY A 38 7.73 6.42 16.24
CA GLY A 38 6.93 5.88 17.33
C GLY A 38 7.47 4.55 17.87
N ILE A 39 7.87 3.64 16.98
CA ILE A 39 8.52 2.38 17.35
C ILE A 39 9.90 2.65 17.96
N GLY A 40 10.67 3.56 17.39
CA GLY A 40 11.99 3.92 17.89
C GLY A 40 11.98 4.56 19.28
N LEU A 41 10.94 5.32 19.61
CA LEU A 41 10.73 5.93 20.93
C LEU A 41 10.46 4.91 22.04
N TYR A 42 10.21 3.64 21.73
CA TYR A 42 10.16 2.57 22.74
C TYR A 42 11.55 2.11 23.20
N ILE A 43 12.61 2.34 22.42
CA ILE A 43 13.97 2.00 22.81
C ILE A 43 14.38 2.67 24.13
N PRO A 44 14.24 4.00 24.31
CA PRO A 44 14.57 4.63 25.60
C PRO A 44 13.70 4.13 26.76
N VAL A 45 12.44 3.76 26.51
CA VAL A 45 11.58 3.14 27.52
C VAL A 45 12.17 1.82 27.98
N ILE A 46 12.53 0.93 27.05
CA ILE A 46 13.14 -0.37 27.33
C ILE A 46 14.47 -0.19 28.08
N ASN A 47 15.32 0.75 27.67
CA ASN A 47 16.61 1.01 28.32
C ASN A 47 16.44 1.49 29.77
N GLN A 48 15.41 2.31 30.03
CA GLN A 48 15.09 2.77 31.38
C GLN A 48 14.54 1.64 32.26
N PHE A 49 13.79 0.69 31.70
CA PHE A 49 13.37 -0.53 32.41
C PHE A 49 14.54 -1.47 32.75
N ILE A 50 15.51 -1.61 31.83
CA ILE A 50 16.69 -2.50 32.02
C ILE A 50 17.78 -1.80 32.86
N SER A 51 17.58 -0.53 33.27
CA SER A 51 18.58 0.27 34.00
C SER A 51 19.91 0.47 33.23
N LEU A 52 19.87 0.35 31.90
CA LEU A 52 21.02 0.65 31.03
C LEU A 52 21.18 2.17 30.99
N THR A 53 22.08 2.67 31.83
CA THR A 53 22.06 4.08 32.26
C THR A 53 22.46 5.07 31.16
N GLN A 54 23.12 4.63 30.09
CA GLN A 54 23.51 5.48 28.98
C GLN A 54 23.65 4.66 27.70
N SER A 55 22.59 4.59 26.91
CA SER A 55 22.78 4.40 25.47
C SER A 55 22.80 5.78 24.80
N THR A 56 23.88 6.08 24.09
CA THR A 56 24.02 7.26 23.22
C THR A 56 23.21 7.10 21.94
N ASP A 57 22.00 6.54 22.06
CA ASP A 57 21.14 6.29 20.92
C ASP A 57 20.50 7.59 20.45
N ILE A 58 20.37 7.73 19.14
CA ILE A 58 19.74 8.90 18.50
C ILE A 58 18.31 9.09 19.07
N PHE A 59 17.61 8.00 19.38
CA PHE A 59 16.27 8.01 19.94
C PHE A 59 16.17 8.57 21.36
N SER A 60 17.15 8.35 22.22
CA SER A 60 17.15 8.92 23.58
C SER A 60 17.40 10.43 23.54
N ARG A 61 18.20 10.91 22.59
CA ARG A 61 18.39 12.36 22.33
C ARG A 61 17.12 13.01 21.78
N VAL A 62 16.49 12.39 20.78
CA VAL A 62 15.25 12.88 20.18
C VAL A 62 14.12 12.91 21.20
N SER A 63 13.96 11.86 22.03
CA SER A 63 12.94 11.84 23.07
C SER A 63 13.16 12.95 24.10
N ASN A 64 14.40 13.15 24.54
CA ASN A 64 14.73 14.18 25.52
C ASN A 64 14.53 15.60 24.96
N GLN A 65 14.86 15.85 23.70
CA GLN A 65 14.55 17.12 23.04
C GLN A 65 13.03 17.37 22.98
N ILE A 66 12.25 16.38 22.55
CA ILE A 66 10.78 16.53 22.47
C ILE A 66 10.19 16.78 23.86
N LEU A 67 10.61 16.03 24.88
CA LEU A 67 10.15 16.23 26.27
C LEU A 67 10.54 17.60 26.83
N SER A 68 11.75 18.08 26.52
CA SER A 68 12.21 19.42 26.91
C SER A 68 11.42 20.53 26.23
N PHE A 69 10.99 20.34 24.98
CA PHE A 69 10.08 21.28 24.28
C PHE A 69 8.71 21.39 24.93
N ILE A 70 8.23 20.30 25.55
CA ILE A 70 6.93 20.23 26.22
C ILE A 70 7.08 20.57 27.73
N ASN A 71 8.29 20.90 28.21
CA ASN A 71 8.61 21.15 29.63
C ASN A 71 8.27 19.97 30.58
N LEU A 72 8.24 18.73 30.10
CA LEU A 72 8.08 17.55 30.95
C LEU A 72 9.43 16.94 31.34
N SER A 73 9.52 16.48 32.60
CA SER A 73 10.66 15.69 33.03
C SER A 73 10.65 14.32 32.33
N PRO A 74 11.82 13.77 31.93
CA PRO A 74 11.93 12.45 31.32
C PRO A 74 11.67 11.34 32.35
N SER A 75 10.40 11.19 32.72
CA SER A 75 9.88 10.07 33.51
C SER A 75 9.44 8.94 32.59
N LEU A 76 9.51 7.69 33.06
CA LEU A 76 9.00 6.51 32.35
C LEU A 76 7.60 6.74 31.77
N PHE A 77 6.71 7.34 32.58
CA PHE A 77 5.33 7.61 32.17
C PHE A 77 5.26 8.60 31.00
N SER A 78 6.12 9.63 30.99
CA SER A 78 6.18 10.63 29.92
C SER A 78 6.69 10.06 28.60
N LEU A 79 7.69 9.17 28.65
CA LEU A 79 8.24 8.51 27.47
C LEU A 79 7.25 7.53 26.85
N VAL A 80 6.57 6.73 27.68
CA VAL A 80 5.51 5.81 27.22
C VAL A 80 4.35 6.59 26.60
N PHE A 81 3.92 7.69 27.23
CA PHE A 81 2.85 8.54 26.70
C PHE A 81 3.23 9.16 25.36
N LEU A 82 4.45 9.69 25.23
CA LEU A 82 4.96 10.26 23.97
C LEU A 82 5.04 9.22 22.86
N ALA A 83 5.61 8.05 23.13
CA ALA A 83 5.70 6.96 22.16
C ALA A 83 4.31 6.51 21.70
N THR A 84 3.37 6.38 22.64
CA THR A 84 1.99 5.97 22.35
C THR A 84 1.27 6.98 21.46
N ILE A 85 1.34 8.28 21.78
CA ILE A 85 0.75 9.33 20.93
C ILE A 85 1.34 9.30 19.53
N THR A 86 2.67 9.17 19.42
CA THR A 86 3.36 9.16 18.12
C THR A 86 2.90 7.99 17.25
N ILE A 87 2.74 6.79 17.84
CA ILE A 87 2.23 5.61 17.14
C ILE A 87 0.77 5.81 16.71
N ILE A 88 -0.08 6.33 17.60
CA ILE A 88 -1.50 6.59 17.29
C ILE A 88 -1.63 7.56 16.10
N LEU A 89 -0.83 8.62 16.10
CA LEU A 89 -0.85 9.64 15.06
C LEU A 89 -0.32 9.08 13.73
N GLY A 90 0.74 8.27 13.77
CA GLY A 90 1.23 7.51 12.62
C GLY A 90 0.17 6.54 12.07
N ALA A 91 -0.53 5.80 12.93
CA ALA A 91 -1.60 4.89 12.55
C ALA A 91 -2.80 5.62 11.91
N PHE A 92 -3.14 6.80 12.42
CA PHE A 92 -4.19 7.65 11.84
C PHE A 92 -3.81 8.12 10.43
N LEU A 93 -2.56 8.54 10.20
CA LEU A 93 -2.04 8.89 8.87
C LEU A 93 -2.06 7.70 7.91
N THR A 94 -1.70 6.50 8.39
CA THR A 94 -1.79 5.26 7.60
C THR A 94 -3.22 4.97 7.19
N TYR A 95 -4.16 5.11 8.13
CA TYR A 95 -5.59 4.92 7.87
C TYR A 95 -6.11 5.94 6.85
N ALA A 96 -5.74 7.22 6.97
CA ALA A 96 -6.08 8.26 6.00
C ALA A 96 -5.54 7.94 4.59
N THR A 97 -4.29 7.46 4.51
CA THR A 97 -3.68 7.00 3.24
C THR A 97 -4.48 5.85 2.62
N MET A 98 -4.88 4.87 3.44
CA MET A 98 -5.69 3.73 3.01
C MET A 98 -7.05 4.19 2.49
N LEU A 99 -7.74 5.09 3.19
CA LEU A 99 -9.00 5.67 2.73
C LEU A 99 -8.83 6.40 1.39
N CYS A 100 -7.86 7.30 1.26
CA CYS A 100 -7.59 8.01 0.02
C CYS A 100 -7.34 7.05 -1.15
N SER A 101 -6.53 6.01 -0.93
CA SER A 101 -6.26 4.99 -1.96
C SER A 101 -7.50 4.19 -2.36
N GLY A 102 -8.37 3.87 -1.39
CA GLY A 102 -9.62 3.16 -1.61
C GLY A 102 -10.65 4.00 -2.38
N TYR A 103 -10.76 5.29 -2.03
CA TYR A 103 -11.59 6.24 -2.77
C TYR A 103 -11.11 6.41 -4.21
N LEU A 104 -9.79 6.53 -4.44
CA LEU A 104 -9.22 6.62 -5.79
C LEU A 104 -9.54 5.38 -6.62
N GLY A 105 -9.40 4.21 -6.01
CA GLY A 105 -9.75 2.93 -6.61
C GLY A 105 -11.21 2.89 -7.05
N ARG A 106 -12.15 3.16 -6.13
CA ARG A 106 -13.59 3.15 -6.42
C ARG A 106 -13.98 4.15 -7.51
N TYR A 107 -13.44 5.36 -7.47
CA TYR A 107 -13.75 6.39 -8.47
C TYR A 107 -13.25 5.99 -9.87
N THR A 108 -12.06 5.40 -9.95
CA THR A 108 -11.50 4.90 -11.21
C THR A 108 -12.37 3.79 -11.80
N ILE A 109 -12.89 2.89 -10.96
CA ILE A 109 -13.79 1.81 -11.38
C ILE A 109 -15.09 2.37 -11.98
N LEU A 110 -15.70 3.34 -11.31
CA LEU A 110 -16.94 3.97 -11.79
C LEU A 110 -16.71 4.67 -13.14
N PHE A 111 -15.62 5.42 -13.26
CA PHE A 111 -15.30 6.12 -14.50
C PHE A 111 -15.06 5.17 -15.69
N VAL A 112 -14.35 4.06 -15.47
CA VAL A 112 -14.09 3.06 -16.53
C VAL A 112 -15.38 2.37 -16.94
N LYS A 113 -16.26 2.03 -15.97
CA LYS A 113 -17.57 1.45 -16.25
C LYS A 113 -18.47 2.39 -17.05
N ASP A 114 -18.56 3.66 -16.66
CA ASP A 114 -19.38 4.65 -17.38
C ASP A 114 -18.92 4.82 -18.83
N ARG A 115 -17.60 4.87 -19.05
CA ARG A 115 -17.03 5.01 -20.39
C ARG A 115 -17.27 3.77 -21.25
N LEU A 116 -17.15 2.57 -20.67
CA LEU A 116 -17.48 1.31 -21.35
C LEU A 116 -18.96 1.27 -21.77
N ILE A 117 -19.87 1.70 -20.89
CA ILE A 117 -21.30 1.77 -21.20
C ILE A 117 -21.55 2.76 -22.34
N GLN A 118 -20.95 3.95 -22.28
CA GLN A 118 -21.09 4.96 -23.33
C GLN A 118 -20.53 4.50 -24.69
N ASP A 119 -19.36 3.87 -24.71
CA ASP A 119 -18.77 3.34 -25.93
C ASP A 119 -19.61 2.20 -26.52
N LEU A 120 -20.26 1.39 -25.66
CA LEU A 120 -21.17 0.34 -26.09
C LEU A 120 -22.45 0.93 -26.71
N LEU A 121 -23.04 1.95 -26.08
CA LEU A 121 -24.25 2.63 -26.56
C LEU A 121 -24.02 3.39 -27.87
N ASN A 122 -22.81 3.88 -28.11
CA ASN A 122 -22.43 4.59 -29.34
C ASN A 122 -22.06 3.65 -30.51
N ARG A 123 -22.08 2.33 -30.33
CA ARG A 123 -21.80 1.39 -31.43
C ARG A 123 -22.97 1.25 -32.39
N ASN A 124 -22.62 1.02 -33.65
CA ASN A 124 -23.60 0.85 -34.73
C ASN A 124 -24.46 -0.41 -34.54
N TYR A 125 -25.74 -0.34 -34.91
CA TYR A 125 -26.73 -1.39 -34.64
C TYR A 125 -26.33 -2.78 -35.20
N GLN A 126 -25.56 -2.81 -36.29
CA GLN A 126 -25.00 -4.06 -36.85
C GLN A 126 -24.11 -4.85 -35.88
N TYR A 127 -23.49 -4.19 -34.91
CA TYR A 127 -22.70 -4.84 -33.87
C TYR A 127 -23.59 -5.67 -32.93
N PHE A 128 -24.76 -5.15 -32.58
CA PHE A 128 -25.74 -5.85 -31.73
C PHE A 128 -26.40 -7.03 -32.45
N LEU A 129 -26.54 -6.96 -33.77
CA LEU A 129 -27.10 -8.06 -34.58
C LEU A 129 -26.13 -9.25 -34.74
N ARG A 130 -24.82 -9.01 -34.67
CA ARG A 130 -23.80 -10.07 -34.83
C ARG A 130 -23.33 -10.68 -33.51
N THR A 131 -23.54 -9.99 -32.40
CA THR A 131 -23.02 -10.38 -31.08
C THR A 131 -24.14 -10.96 -30.23
N LYS A 132 -23.93 -12.11 -29.58
CA LYS A 132 -24.95 -12.71 -28.70
C LYS A 132 -25.22 -11.77 -27.52
N THR A 133 -26.48 -11.52 -27.20
CA THR A 133 -26.88 -10.64 -26.07
C THR A 133 -26.23 -11.07 -24.76
N GLY A 134 -26.08 -12.39 -24.52
CA GLY A 134 -25.39 -12.92 -23.33
C GLY A 134 -23.92 -12.52 -23.26
N GLU A 135 -23.22 -12.46 -24.39
CA GLU A 135 -21.81 -12.06 -24.46
C GLU A 135 -21.62 -10.58 -24.13
N ILE A 136 -22.56 -9.73 -24.57
CA ILE A 136 -22.59 -8.30 -24.22
C ILE A 136 -22.77 -8.11 -22.71
N VAL A 137 -23.71 -8.86 -22.10
CA VAL A 137 -23.93 -8.80 -20.65
C VAL A 137 -22.68 -9.25 -19.89
N THR A 138 -22.07 -10.38 -20.27
CA THR A 138 -20.84 -10.88 -19.63
C THR A 138 -19.69 -9.90 -19.74
N VAL A 139 -19.49 -9.26 -20.91
CA VAL A 139 -18.44 -8.25 -21.08
C VAL A 139 -18.69 -7.05 -20.16
N LEU A 140 -19.93 -6.58 -20.07
CA LEU A 140 -20.29 -5.39 -19.31
C LEU A 140 -20.27 -5.61 -17.78
N THR A 141 -20.68 -6.79 -17.31
CA THR A 141 -20.78 -7.08 -15.88
C THR A 141 -19.52 -7.74 -15.34
N GLU A 142 -18.97 -8.74 -16.03
CA GLU A 142 -17.91 -9.58 -15.52
C GLU A 142 -16.53 -9.10 -15.97
N GLN A 143 -16.29 -8.99 -17.29
CA GLN A 143 -14.98 -8.58 -17.79
C GLN A 143 -14.63 -7.14 -17.41
N ALA A 144 -15.59 -6.22 -17.48
CA ALA A 144 -15.41 -4.84 -17.03
C ALA A 144 -15.07 -4.77 -15.53
N THR A 145 -15.72 -5.59 -14.70
CA THR A 145 -15.46 -5.63 -13.26
C THR A 145 -14.08 -6.24 -12.97
N LEU A 146 -13.70 -7.32 -13.65
CA LEU A 146 -12.37 -7.94 -13.52
C LEU A 146 -11.24 -7.00 -13.96
N ALA A 147 -11.42 -6.28 -15.06
CA ALA A 147 -10.45 -5.27 -15.53
C ALA A 147 -10.30 -4.15 -14.49
N CYS A 148 -11.42 -3.65 -13.96
CA CYS A 148 -11.46 -2.65 -12.90
C CYS A 148 -10.80 -3.11 -11.59
N GLN A 149 -11.03 -4.35 -11.16
CA GLN A 149 -10.39 -4.94 -9.99
C GLN A 149 -8.87 -5.08 -10.20
N SER A 150 -8.44 -5.50 -11.39
CA SER A 150 -7.02 -5.61 -11.74
C SER A 150 -6.32 -4.25 -11.64
N ILE A 151 -6.95 -3.20 -12.16
CA ILE A 151 -6.47 -1.81 -12.02
C ILE A 151 -6.37 -1.41 -10.55
N HIS A 152 -7.40 -1.69 -9.74
CA HIS A 152 -7.38 -1.38 -8.31
C HIS A 152 -6.26 -2.10 -7.55
N ILE A 153 -6.00 -3.37 -7.88
CA ILE A 153 -4.90 -4.15 -7.29
C ILE A 153 -3.54 -3.52 -7.64
N ILE A 154 -3.34 -3.09 -8.89
CA ILE A 154 -2.11 -2.41 -9.32
C ILE A 154 -1.91 -1.11 -8.53
N PHE A 155 -2.97 -0.32 -8.35
CA PHE A 155 -2.91 0.90 -7.53
C PHE A 155 -2.53 0.62 -6.09
N ARG A 156 -3.20 -0.34 -5.46
CA ARG A 156 -2.92 -0.72 -4.08
C ARG A 156 -1.49 -1.23 -3.93
N PHE A 157 -1.00 -1.99 -4.90
CA PHE A 157 0.38 -2.44 -4.95
C PHE A 157 1.37 -1.26 -5.03
N MET A 158 1.14 -0.28 -5.92
CA MET A 158 1.97 0.93 -6.04
C MET A 158 1.99 1.74 -4.73
N THR A 159 0.84 1.99 -4.11
CA THR A 159 0.77 2.72 -2.83
C THR A 159 1.51 1.99 -1.72
N ASN A 160 1.32 0.67 -1.60
CA ASN A 160 2.03 -0.13 -0.61
C ASN A 160 3.54 -0.18 -0.88
N PHE A 161 3.97 -0.20 -2.13
CA PHE A 161 5.37 -0.17 -2.52
C PHE A 161 6.02 1.17 -2.14
N ILE A 162 5.34 2.29 -2.39
CA ILE A 162 5.77 3.62 -1.94
C ILE A 162 5.85 3.69 -0.41
N LEU A 163 4.85 3.16 0.31
CA LEU A 163 4.87 3.12 1.77
C LEU A 163 6.03 2.29 2.31
N ALA A 164 6.25 1.10 1.75
CA ALA A 164 7.35 0.24 2.15
C ALA A 164 8.71 0.91 1.92
N THR A 165 8.93 1.53 0.77
CA THR A 165 10.18 2.24 0.45
C THR A 165 10.38 3.47 1.33
N ALA A 166 9.34 4.26 1.59
CA ALA A 166 9.40 5.40 2.52
C ALA A 166 9.74 4.93 3.95
N CYS A 167 9.17 3.82 4.39
CA CYS A 167 9.45 3.24 5.70
C CYS A 167 10.91 2.75 5.78
N ILE A 168 11.40 2.01 4.77
CA ILE A 168 12.81 1.59 4.70
C ILE A 168 13.75 2.81 4.71
N ALA A 169 13.43 3.86 3.95
CA ALA A 169 14.20 5.10 3.94
C ALA A 169 14.22 5.77 5.33
N ALA A 170 13.07 5.86 6.00
CA ALA A 170 12.96 6.38 7.35
C ALA A 170 13.80 5.58 8.36
N LEU A 171 13.74 4.24 8.32
CA LEU A 171 14.57 3.38 9.16
C LEU A 171 16.07 3.54 8.83
N SER A 172 16.43 3.71 7.56
CA SER A 172 17.83 3.84 7.14
C SER A 172 18.50 5.10 7.68
N LEU A 173 17.74 6.20 7.81
CA LEU A 173 18.21 7.46 8.41
C LEU A 173 18.50 7.31 9.91
N ILE A 174 17.85 6.35 10.55
CA ILE A 174 17.96 6.11 11.99
C ILE A 174 19.10 5.13 12.27
N SER A 175 19.07 3.95 11.67
CA SER A 175 20.05 2.89 11.90
C SER A 175 20.21 2.01 10.66
N TYR A 176 21.38 2.11 10.04
CA TYR A 176 21.70 1.33 8.85
C TYR A 176 21.73 -0.18 9.13
N SER A 177 22.27 -0.60 10.28
CA SER A 177 22.39 -2.02 10.65
C SER A 177 21.03 -2.70 10.83
N LEU A 178 20.10 -2.05 11.54
CA LEU A 178 18.74 -2.58 11.72
C LEU A 178 17.98 -2.63 10.39
N THR A 179 18.13 -1.61 9.56
CA THR A 179 17.47 -1.55 8.26
C THR A 179 17.92 -2.68 7.34
N LEU A 180 19.21 -3.02 7.33
CA LEU A 180 19.75 -4.10 6.51
C LEU A 180 19.17 -5.45 6.92
N VAL A 181 19.12 -5.75 8.23
CA VAL A 181 18.51 -6.98 8.76
C VAL A 181 17.04 -7.08 8.36
N MET A 182 16.26 -6.01 8.55
CA MET A 182 14.84 -5.98 8.22
C MET A 182 14.59 -6.11 6.72
N THR A 183 15.45 -5.53 5.89
CA THR A 183 15.36 -5.62 4.43
C THR A 183 15.63 -7.04 3.95
N VAL A 184 16.68 -7.69 4.46
CA VAL A 184 17.00 -9.10 4.15
C VAL A 184 15.83 -10.01 4.55
N PHE A 185 15.27 -9.81 5.74
CA PHE A 185 14.12 -10.57 6.22
C PHE A 185 12.88 -10.35 5.35
N GLY A 186 12.63 -9.10 4.93
CA GLY A 186 11.55 -8.77 4.01
C GLY A 186 11.70 -9.45 2.64
N VAL A 187 12.91 -9.46 2.08
CA VAL A 187 13.21 -10.17 0.83
C VAL A 187 12.97 -11.68 1.00
N PHE A 188 13.37 -12.26 2.11
CA PHE A 188 13.15 -13.67 2.41
C PHE A 188 11.65 -14.04 2.46
N ILE A 189 10.83 -13.20 3.09
CA ILE A 189 9.36 -13.37 3.11
C ILE A 189 8.79 -13.26 1.69
N LEU A 190 9.24 -12.30 0.90
CA LEU A 190 8.79 -12.12 -0.48
C LEU A 190 9.12 -13.34 -1.35
N LEU A 191 10.33 -13.88 -1.24
CA LEU A 191 10.74 -15.09 -1.98
C LEU A 191 9.90 -16.30 -1.58
N THR A 192 9.65 -16.48 -0.28
CA THR A 192 8.81 -17.55 0.24
C THR A 192 7.39 -17.43 -0.30
N THR A 193 6.81 -16.22 -0.26
CA THR A 193 5.47 -15.95 -0.79
C THR A 193 5.39 -16.24 -2.28
N GLN A 194 6.38 -15.77 -3.07
CA GLN A 194 6.43 -16.05 -4.51
C GLN A 194 6.51 -17.55 -4.80
N TYR A 195 7.28 -18.29 -4.01
CA TYR A 195 7.38 -19.73 -4.13
C TYR A 195 6.03 -20.42 -3.88
N PHE A 196 5.33 -20.04 -2.81
CA PHE A 196 3.99 -20.57 -2.50
C PHE A 196 2.96 -20.22 -3.58
N VAL A 197 2.94 -18.98 -4.05
CA VAL A 197 2.01 -18.52 -5.11
C VAL A 197 2.23 -19.32 -6.39
N ARG A 198 3.48 -19.50 -6.83
CA ARG A 198 3.80 -20.31 -8.02
C ARG A 198 3.35 -21.76 -7.86
N LYS A 199 3.50 -22.33 -6.66
CA LYS A 199 3.05 -23.69 -6.37
C LYS A 199 1.53 -23.81 -6.41
N MET A 200 0.81 -22.84 -5.83
CA MET A 200 -0.65 -22.78 -5.89
C MET A 200 -1.18 -22.63 -7.32
N GLN A 201 -0.53 -21.83 -8.15
CA GLN A 201 -0.93 -21.67 -9.56
C GLN A 201 -0.81 -22.99 -10.34
N LYS A 202 0.27 -23.75 -10.13
CA LYS A 202 0.42 -25.08 -10.75
C LYS A 202 -0.67 -26.05 -10.31
N LEU A 203 -1.01 -26.05 -9.03
CA LEU A 203 -2.11 -26.87 -8.51
C LEU A 203 -3.46 -26.46 -9.10
N SER A 204 -3.70 -25.15 -9.26
CA SER A 204 -4.92 -24.64 -9.89
C SER A 204 -5.05 -25.06 -11.35
N GLN A 205 -3.94 -25.18 -12.09
CA GLN A 205 -3.95 -25.65 -13.48
C GLN A 205 -4.27 -27.14 -13.56
N LEU A 206 -3.66 -27.96 -12.71
CA LEU A 206 -3.96 -29.40 -12.62
C LEU A 206 -5.43 -29.67 -12.25
N TRP A 207 -5.99 -28.88 -11.34
CA TRP A 207 -7.41 -28.97 -10.98
C TRP A 207 -8.35 -28.63 -12.15
N GLN A 208 -7.94 -27.72 -13.04
CA GLN A 208 -8.72 -27.41 -14.23
C GLN A 208 -8.64 -28.56 -15.25
N GLU A 209 -7.46 -29.11 -15.48
CA GLU A 209 -7.25 -30.25 -16.40
C GLU A 209 -8.08 -31.49 -15.99
N ILE A 210 -8.05 -31.88 -14.71
CA ILE A 210 -8.84 -33.02 -14.19
C ILE A 210 -10.35 -32.78 -14.37
N LYS A 211 -10.80 -31.53 -14.21
CA LYS A 211 -12.22 -31.18 -14.37
C LYS A 211 -12.67 -31.24 -15.84
N PHE A 212 -11.78 -30.99 -16.79
CA PHE A 212 -12.06 -31.11 -18.22
C PHE A 212 -11.98 -32.56 -18.74
N GLU A 213 -11.22 -33.45 -18.10
CA GLU A 213 -11.23 -34.89 -18.44
C GLU A 213 -12.49 -35.64 -17.96
N GLN A 214 -13.22 -35.09 -16.99
CA GLN A 214 -14.42 -35.73 -16.42
C GLN A 214 -15.75 -35.21 -16.99
N ALA A 215 -15.73 -34.21 -17.88
CA ALA A 215 -16.90 -33.57 -18.48
C ALA A 215 -17.03 -33.94 -19.97
#